data_AF-A0A959FFL4-F1
#
_entry.id   AF-A0A959FFL4-F1
#
_cell.length_a   1.000
_cell.length_b   1.000
_cell.length_c   1.000
_cell.angle_alpha   90.00
_cell.angle_beta   90.00
_cell.angle_gamma   90.00
#
_symmetry.space_group_name_H-M   'P 1'
#
loop_
_entity.id
_entity.type
_entity.pdbx_description
1 polymer ?
#
loop_
_entity_poly.entity_id
_entity_poly.type
_entity_poly.pdbx_seq_one_letter_code
_entity_poly.pdbx_strand_id
1 'polypeptide(L)'
;MMKLGNYTLGKWTSGDGDGQPLFNAVTGEIVATASTKGLDFGEILAYGRRTGSPALRKMTFYERGLMLKKLALYLTKKKEQFYEISYKTGATRADSWIDIEGGFGNLFANASLRRELPNQTFHVDGDAIDLSRGGQFMAQHI
;
A
#
# COMPACT_ATOMS: atom_id res chain seq x y z
N MET A 1 21.45 9.35 16.79
CA MET A 1 20.29 9.97 16.13
C MET A 1 19.90 9.09 14.95
N MET A 2 18.65 8.64 14.85
CA MET A 2 18.23 7.69 13.80
C MET A 2 17.90 8.45 12.51
N LYS A 3 18.46 8.01 11.38
CA LYS A 3 18.08 8.49 10.05
C LYS A 3 17.18 7.47 9.39
N LEU A 4 15.99 7.90 8.95
CA LEU A 4 15.01 7.01 8.32
C LEU A 4 15.53 6.53 6.97
N GLY A 5 15.45 5.21 6.76
CA GLY A 5 15.74 4.59 5.47
C GLY A 5 14.56 4.69 4.52
N ASN A 6 14.84 4.70 3.23
CA ASN A 6 13.87 4.58 2.16
C ASN A 6 13.93 3.15 1.61
N TYR A 7 12.81 2.42 1.56
CA TYR A 7 12.78 1.10 0.94
C TYR A 7 12.50 1.25 -0.56
N THR A 8 13.55 1.23 -1.38
CA THR A 8 13.50 1.48 -2.82
C THR A 8 14.31 0.43 -3.58
N LEU A 9 13.95 0.15 -4.83
CA LEU A 9 14.66 -0.84 -5.66
C LEU A 9 14.84 -2.22 -4.98
N GLY A 10 13.91 -2.60 -4.08
CA GLY A 10 13.96 -3.85 -3.32
C GLY A 10 14.91 -3.86 -2.10
N LYS A 11 15.50 -2.72 -1.71
CA LYS A 11 16.45 -2.62 -0.59
C LYS A 11 16.28 -1.34 0.22
N TRP A 12 16.78 -1.33 1.45
CA TRP A 12 16.86 -0.12 2.27
C TRP A 12 18.02 0.77 1.81
N THR A 13 17.73 2.04 1.54
CA THR A 13 18.70 3.05 1.08
C THR A 13 18.52 4.34 1.89
N SER A 14 19.62 4.93 2.38
CA SER A 14 19.57 6.24 3.03
C SER A 14 19.70 7.35 1.98
N GLY A 15 18.94 8.44 2.10
CA GLY A 15 19.18 9.63 1.28
C GLY A 15 20.42 10.40 1.75
N ASP A 16 21.01 11.23 0.91
CA ASP A 16 22.23 12.00 1.23
C ASP A 16 21.99 13.15 2.23
N GLY A 17 23.09 13.69 2.77
CA GLY A 17 23.10 14.83 3.70
C GLY A 17 22.54 14.52 5.10
N ASP A 18 22.36 15.55 5.92
CA ASP A 18 21.90 15.38 7.32
C ASP A 18 20.38 15.09 7.42
N GLY A 19 19.62 15.47 6.39
CA GLY A 19 18.17 15.31 6.32
C GLY A 19 17.41 16.35 7.15
N GLN A 20 16.09 16.33 7.02
CA GLN A 20 15.19 17.19 7.79
C GLN A 20 14.87 16.53 9.14
N PRO A 21 15.03 17.23 10.28
CA PRO A 21 14.65 16.71 11.59
C PRO A 21 13.14 16.59 11.73
N LEU A 22 12.70 15.47 12.29
CA LEU A 22 11.32 15.17 12.67
C LEU A 22 11.19 15.23 14.17
N PHE A 23 10.31 16.07 14.68
CA PHE A 23 10.20 16.38 16.11
C PHE A 23 9.04 15.62 16.76
N ASN A 24 9.21 15.28 18.04
CA ASN A 24 8.14 14.85 18.91
C ASN A 24 7.31 16.08 19.28
N ALA A 25 6.03 16.09 18.92
CA ALA A 25 5.13 17.22 19.18
C ALA A 25 4.82 17.44 20.67
N VAL A 26 5.07 16.43 21.52
CA VAL A 26 4.83 16.51 22.97
C VAL A 26 6.06 17.04 23.71
N THR A 27 7.26 16.55 23.38
CA THR A 27 8.49 16.86 24.12
C THR A 27 9.40 17.87 23.42
N GLY A 28 9.20 18.11 22.12
CA GLY A 28 10.10 18.92 21.29
C GLY A 28 11.41 18.24 20.88
N GLU A 29 11.66 17.01 21.34
CA GLU A 29 12.88 16.27 21.02
C GLU A 29 12.87 15.74 19.57
N ILE A 30 14.05 15.55 18.98
CA ILE A 30 14.14 14.98 17.63
C ILE A 30 13.99 13.46 17.69
N VAL A 31 13.02 12.94 16.95
CA VAL A 31 12.73 11.50 16.83
C VAL A 31 13.62 10.84 15.77
N ALA A 32 13.75 11.49 14.62
CA ALA A 32 14.57 11.01 13.50
C ALA A 32 14.92 12.14 12.53
N THR A 33 15.81 11.89 11.57
CA THR A 33 15.94 12.72 10.35
C THR A 33 15.49 11.94 9.11
N ALA A 34 14.95 12.64 8.12
CA ALA A 34 14.51 12.07 6.84
C ALA A 34 15.15 12.81 5.66
N SER A 35 15.58 12.07 4.64
CA SER A 35 16.12 12.64 3.40
C SER A 35 15.82 11.73 2.21
N THR A 36 15.48 12.35 1.09
CA THR A 36 15.39 11.70 -0.23
C THR A 36 16.46 12.20 -1.20
N LYS A 37 17.38 13.06 -0.75
CA LYS A 37 18.47 13.59 -1.59
C LYS A 37 19.31 12.42 -2.14
N GLY A 38 19.72 12.51 -3.40
CA GLY A 38 20.54 11.47 -4.04
C GLY A 38 19.74 10.25 -4.53
N LEU A 39 18.44 10.15 -4.26
CA LEU A 39 17.60 9.09 -4.82
C LEU A 39 17.18 9.41 -6.26
N ASP A 40 17.35 8.44 -7.16
CA ASP A 40 16.85 8.52 -8.52
C ASP A 40 15.37 8.07 -8.59
N PHE A 41 14.47 9.04 -8.65
CA PHE A 41 13.03 8.78 -8.74
C PHE A 41 12.62 8.13 -10.07
N GLY A 42 13.38 8.35 -11.15
CA GLY A 42 13.16 7.72 -12.44
C GLY A 42 13.41 6.21 -12.36
N GLU A 43 14.53 5.81 -11.77
CA GLU A 43 14.82 4.38 -11.52
C GLU A 43 13.83 3.75 -10.53
N ILE A 44 13.46 4.47 -9.46
CA ILE A 44 12.48 3.98 -8.48
C ILE A 44 11.13 3.66 -9.15
N LEU A 45 10.64 4.59 -9.99
CA LEU A 45 9.41 4.39 -10.73
C LEU A 45 9.55 3.25 -11.76
N ALA A 46 10.68 3.19 -12.46
CA ALA A 46 10.96 2.14 -13.44
C ALA A 46 10.97 0.75 -12.77
N TYR A 47 11.56 0.62 -11.59
CA TYR A 47 11.56 -0.63 -10.82
C TYR A 47 10.15 -1.04 -10.39
N GLY A 48 9.33 -0.10 -9.90
CA GLY A 48 7.93 -0.37 -9.58
C GLY A 48 7.15 -0.91 -10.78
N ARG A 49 7.37 -0.33 -11.97
CA ARG A 49 6.71 -0.74 -13.22
C ARG A 49 7.23 -2.06 -13.80
N ARG A 50 8.55 -2.31 -13.75
CA ARG A 50 9.19 -3.48 -14.36
C ARG A 50 9.20 -4.71 -13.45
N THR A 51 9.24 -4.51 -12.13
CA THR A 51 9.36 -5.61 -11.15
C THR A 51 8.07 -5.81 -10.37
N GLY A 52 7.57 -4.75 -9.72
CA GLY A 52 6.39 -4.84 -8.86
C GLY A 52 5.10 -5.10 -9.65
N SER A 53 4.89 -4.36 -10.73
CA SER A 53 3.65 -4.42 -11.51
C SER A 53 3.40 -5.79 -12.16
N PRO A 54 4.36 -6.45 -12.83
CA PRO A 54 4.13 -7.79 -13.38
C PRO A 54 3.85 -8.83 -12.30
N ALA A 55 4.51 -8.75 -11.13
CA ALA A 55 4.25 -9.66 -10.03
C ALA A 55 2.80 -9.56 -9.52
N LEU A 56 2.28 -8.34 -9.37
CA LEU A 56 0.91 -8.10 -8.91
C LEU A 56 -0.16 -8.39 -9.97
N ARG A 57 0.11 -8.09 -11.25
CA ARG A 57 -0.85 -8.32 -12.35
C ARG A 57 -1.01 -9.79 -12.73
N LYS A 58 -0.01 -10.63 -12.43
CA LYS A 58 -0.13 -12.09 -12.57
C LYS A 58 -1.09 -12.71 -11.57
N MET A 59 -1.38 -12.02 -10.47
CA MET A 59 -2.31 -12.50 -9.45
C MET A 59 -3.77 -12.24 -9.85
N THR A 60 -4.67 -13.08 -9.41
CA THR A 60 -6.12 -12.81 -9.52
C THR A 60 -6.56 -11.74 -8.50
N PHE A 61 -7.76 -11.17 -8.69
CA PHE A 61 -8.35 -10.29 -7.66
C PHE A 61 -8.50 -10.98 -6.30
N TYR A 62 -8.79 -12.29 -6.29
CA TYR A 62 -8.87 -13.09 -5.06
C TYR A 62 -7.53 -13.20 -4.35
N GLU A 63 -6.46 -13.53 -5.07
CA GLU A 63 -5.12 -13.65 -4.49
C GLU A 63 -4.65 -12.31 -3.91
N ARG A 64 -4.88 -11.20 -4.63
CA ARG A 64 -4.58 -9.85 -4.12
C ARG A 64 -5.42 -9.51 -2.89
N GLY A 65 -6.72 -9.83 -2.89
CA GLY A 65 -7.59 -9.62 -1.72
C GLY A 65 -7.15 -10.43 -0.50
N LEU A 66 -6.73 -11.68 -0.69
CA LEU A 66 -6.18 -12.50 0.39
C LEU A 66 -4.83 -11.97 0.90
N MET A 67 -3.99 -11.44 0.02
CA MET A 67 -2.74 -10.78 0.40
C MET A 67 -3.00 -9.53 1.26
N LEU A 68 -3.98 -8.69 0.90
CA LEU A 68 -4.41 -7.55 1.71
C LEU A 68 -4.94 -7.98 3.08
N LYS A 69 -5.76 -9.04 3.13
CA LYS A 69 -6.24 -9.61 4.40
C LYS A 69 -5.07 -10.07 5.29
N LYS A 70 -4.07 -10.74 4.71
CA LYS A 70 -2.88 -11.20 5.44
C LYS A 70 -2.07 -10.02 5.98
N LEU A 71 -1.92 -8.96 5.19
CA LEU A 71 -1.26 -7.73 5.63
C LEU A 71 -2.01 -7.07 6.79
N ALA A 72 -3.34 -6.92 6.70
CA ALA A 72 -4.15 -6.34 7.76
C ALA A 72 -3.98 -7.12 9.08
N LEU A 73 -4.09 -8.46 9.04
CA LEU A 73 -3.87 -9.33 10.20
C LEU A 73 -2.47 -9.19 10.79
N TYR A 74 -1.44 -9.03 9.94
CA TYR A 74 -0.07 -8.83 10.39
C TYR A 74 0.10 -7.49 11.11
N LEU A 75 -0.46 -6.42 10.56
CA LEU A 75 -0.40 -5.08 11.14
C LEU A 75 -1.17 -4.99 12.46
N THR A 76 -2.36 -5.60 12.55
CA THR A 76 -3.15 -5.65 13.79
C THR A 76 -2.36 -6.27 14.95
N LYS A 77 -1.58 -7.32 14.71
CA LYS A 77 -0.73 -7.96 15.74
C LYS A 77 0.38 -7.04 16.27
N LYS A 78 0.73 -5.99 15.52
CA LYS A 78 1.82 -5.05 15.84
C LYS A 78 1.30 -3.67 16.26
N LYS A 79 -0.01 -3.51 16.46
CA LYS A 79 -0.65 -2.20 16.59
C LYS A 79 -0.09 -1.31 17.69
N GLU A 80 0.32 -1.87 18.82
CA GLU A 80 0.87 -1.10 19.94
C GLU A 80 2.16 -0.35 19.56
N GLN A 81 2.99 -0.92 18.68
CA GLN A 81 4.19 -0.23 18.18
C GLN A 81 3.83 1.03 17.37
N PHE A 82 2.70 1.01 16.66
CA PHE A 82 2.23 2.18 15.93
C PHE A 82 1.66 3.23 16.88
N TYR A 83 0.97 2.84 17.96
CA TYR A 83 0.48 3.79 18.97
C TYR A 83 1.63 4.51 19.68
N GLU A 84 2.74 3.82 19.99
CA GLU A 84 3.93 4.45 20.58
C GLU A 84 4.55 5.53 19.68
N ILE A 85 4.53 5.31 18.37
CA ILE A 85 5.02 6.30 17.39
C ILE A 85 4.00 7.41 17.17
N SER A 86 2.71 7.08 17.03
CA SER A 86 1.63 8.04 16.83
C SER A 86 1.50 9.02 18.00
N TYR A 87 1.77 8.58 19.24
CA TYR A 87 1.81 9.49 20.38
C TYR A 87 2.82 10.64 20.19
N LYS A 88 3.94 10.40 19.51
CA LYS A 88 4.95 11.43 19.23
C LYS A 88 4.45 12.50 18.25
N THR A 89 3.32 12.30 17.59
CA THR A 89 2.65 13.33 16.79
C THR A 89 1.70 14.20 17.63
N GLY A 90 1.58 13.94 18.94
CA GLY A 90 0.68 14.64 19.85
C GLY A 90 -0.75 14.09 19.88
N ALA A 91 -1.02 13.02 19.13
CA ALA A 91 -2.34 12.40 19.08
C ALA A 91 -2.66 11.65 20.37
N THR A 92 -3.91 11.75 20.85
CA THR A 92 -4.39 10.84 21.89
C THR A 92 -4.52 9.43 21.34
N ARG A 93 -4.72 8.43 22.22
CA ARG A 93 -4.96 7.06 21.77
C ARG A 93 -6.25 6.95 20.95
N ALA A 94 -7.28 7.73 21.28
CA ALA A 94 -8.54 7.75 20.53
C ALA A 94 -8.36 8.35 19.13
N ASP A 95 -7.58 9.43 19.01
CA ASP A 95 -7.26 10.01 17.70
C ASP A 95 -6.42 9.06 16.85
N SER A 96 -5.40 8.45 17.48
CA SER A 96 -4.51 7.47 16.82
C SER A 96 -5.25 6.21 16.38
N TRP A 97 -6.33 5.83 17.07
CA TRP A 97 -7.15 4.67 16.70
C TRP A 97 -7.76 4.85 15.31
N ILE A 98 -8.13 6.07 14.93
CA ILE A 98 -8.71 6.39 13.61
C ILE A 98 -7.69 6.14 12.50
N ASP A 99 -6.45 6.60 12.67
CA ASP A 99 -5.39 6.39 11.66
C ASP A 99 -4.94 4.92 11.60
N ILE A 100 -4.64 4.33 12.75
CA ILE A 100 -4.06 2.98 12.85
C ILE A 100 -5.11 1.91 12.56
N GLU A 101 -6.16 1.82 13.37
CA GLU A 101 -7.16 0.76 13.23
C GLU A 101 -8.14 1.07 12.11
N GLY A 102 -8.43 2.34 11.82
CA GLY A 102 -9.17 2.71 10.61
C GLY A 102 -8.41 2.35 9.33
N GLY A 103 -7.09 2.57 9.28
CA GLY A 103 -6.24 2.12 8.17
C GLY A 103 -6.25 0.59 7.99
N PHE A 104 -6.19 -0.17 9.08
CA PHE A 104 -6.28 -1.64 9.01
C PHE A 104 -7.67 -2.11 8.60
N GLY A 105 -8.72 -1.46 9.09
CA GLY A 105 -10.10 -1.68 8.69
C GLY A 105 -10.30 -1.46 7.19
N ASN A 106 -9.70 -0.41 6.63
CA ASN A 106 -9.74 -0.14 5.19
C ASN A 106 -9.06 -1.26 4.36
N LEU A 107 -7.96 -1.84 4.85
CA LEU A 107 -7.35 -3.02 4.22
C LEU A 107 -8.29 -4.23 4.25
N PHE A 108 -9.02 -4.46 5.36
CA PHE A 108 -10.03 -5.52 5.43
C PHE A 108 -11.21 -5.27 4.49
N ALA A 109 -11.67 -4.03 4.37
CA ALA A 109 -12.74 -3.65 3.45
C ALA A 109 -12.32 -3.90 2.00
N ASN A 110 -11.13 -3.45 1.58
CA ASN A 110 -10.62 -3.72 0.23
C ASN A 110 -10.36 -5.21 -0.01
N ALA A 111 -9.91 -5.94 1.01
CA ALA A 111 -9.75 -7.39 0.92
C ALA A 111 -11.10 -8.13 0.71
N SER A 112 -12.21 -7.59 1.22
CA SER A 112 -13.54 -8.20 1.10
C SER A 112 -14.12 -8.07 -0.31
N LEU A 113 -13.80 -6.98 -1.03
CA LEU A 113 -14.22 -6.72 -2.42
C LEU A 113 -13.85 -7.84 -3.38
N ARG A 114 -12.87 -8.68 -3.04
CA ARG A 114 -12.57 -9.89 -3.83
C ARG A 114 -13.79 -10.80 -4.03
N ARG A 115 -14.80 -10.73 -3.16
CA ARG A 115 -16.06 -11.50 -3.29
C ARG A 115 -16.97 -10.97 -4.40
N GLU A 116 -16.79 -9.70 -4.77
CA GLU A 116 -17.55 -9.00 -5.81
C GLU A 116 -16.78 -8.95 -7.15
N LEU A 117 -15.55 -9.48 -7.17
CA LEU A 117 -14.67 -9.48 -8.34
C LEU A 117 -14.43 -10.92 -8.81
N PRO A 118 -14.14 -11.16 -10.11
CA PRO A 118 -13.87 -12.50 -10.60
C PRO A 118 -12.55 -13.03 -10.03
N ASN A 119 -12.45 -14.36 -9.89
CA ASN A 119 -11.18 -15.03 -9.62
C ASN A 119 -10.32 -15.13 -10.89
N GLN A 120 -10.04 -13.98 -11.49
CA GLN A 120 -9.28 -13.82 -12.72
C GLN A 120 -8.30 -12.65 -12.56
N THR A 121 -7.34 -12.54 -13.48
CA THR A 121 -6.38 -11.41 -13.53
C THR A 121 -6.99 -10.15 -14.17
N PHE A 122 -8.19 -10.27 -14.74
CA PHE A 122 -8.93 -9.23 -15.44
C PHE A 122 -10.40 -9.22 -15.02
N HIS A 123 -11.08 -8.10 -15.22
CA HIS A 123 -12.52 -7.93 -14.97
C HIS A 123 -13.20 -7.66 -16.31
N VAL A 124 -14.46 -8.06 -16.45
CA VAL A 124 -15.24 -7.77 -17.66
C VAL A 124 -16.15 -6.59 -17.37
N ASP A 125 -16.17 -5.61 -18.26
CA ASP A 125 -17.02 -4.42 -18.11
C ASP A 125 -18.27 -4.57 -19.00
N GLY A 126 -19.45 -4.52 -18.37
CA GLY A 126 -20.75 -4.62 -19.03
C GLY A 126 -21.12 -6.00 -19.57
N ASP A 127 -22.26 -6.05 -20.26
CA ASP A 127 -22.77 -7.26 -20.91
C ASP A 127 -22.02 -7.55 -22.23
N ALA A 128 -22.05 -8.81 -22.66
CA ALA A 128 -21.49 -9.20 -23.95
C ALA A 128 -22.28 -8.56 -25.11
N ILE A 129 -21.56 -8.05 -26.10
CA ILE A 129 -22.13 -7.41 -27.29
C ILE A 129 -22.17 -8.44 -28.42
N ASP A 130 -23.35 -8.80 -28.92
CA ASP A 130 -23.49 -9.66 -30.11
C ASP A 130 -23.04 -8.89 -31.36
N LEU A 131 -22.12 -9.50 -32.10
CA LEU A 131 -21.56 -8.97 -33.34
C LEU A 131 -22.03 -9.79 -34.57
N SER A 132 -22.94 -10.74 -34.38
CA SER A 132 -23.46 -11.63 -35.41
C SER A 132 -24.99 -11.68 -35.41
N ARG A 133 -25.59 -12.24 -36.47
CA ARG A 133 -27.02 -12.55 -36.47
C ARG A 133 -27.23 -13.92 -35.81
N GLY A 134 -27.52 -13.93 -34.51
CA GLY A 134 -27.87 -15.14 -33.76
C GLY A 134 -26.83 -15.61 -32.72
N GLY A 135 -25.99 -14.70 -32.18
CA GLY A 135 -25.14 -14.99 -31.02
C GLY A 135 -23.95 -15.92 -31.25
N GLN A 136 -23.54 -16.17 -32.50
CA GLN A 136 -22.38 -17.02 -32.79
C GLN A 136 -21.04 -16.30 -32.60
N PHE A 137 -21.04 -14.96 -32.59
CA PHE A 137 -19.85 -14.15 -32.40
C PHE A 137 -20.18 -12.93 -31.52
N MET A 138 -19.45 -12.76 -30.42
CA MET A 138 -19.67 -11.68 -29.45
C MET A 138 -18.35 -11.01 -29.07
N ALA A 139 -18.42 -9.75 -28.67
CA ALA A 139 -17.33 -9.00 -28.05
C ALA A 139 -17.62 -8.70 -26.58
N GLN A 140 -16.56 -8.61 -25.78
CA GLN A 140 -16.61 -8.27 -24.37
C GLN A 140 -15.48 -7.28 -24.05
N HIS A 141 -15.80 -6.23 -23.31
CA HIS A 141 -14.77 -5.32 -22.79
C HIS A 141 -14.09 -5.96 -21.57
N ILE A 142 -12.75 -5.85 -21.54
CA ILE A 142 -11.87 -6.34 -20.48
C ILE A 142 -11.01 -5.17 -19.98
#